data_AF-A0A359M1S8-F1
#
_entry.id   AF-A0A359M1S8-F1
#
_cell.length_a   1.000
_cell.length_b   1.000
_cell.length_c   1.000
_cell.angle_alpha   90.00
_cell.angle_beta   90.00
_cell.angle_gamma   90.00
#
_symmetry.space_group_name_H-M   'P 1'
#
loop_
_entity.id
_entity.type
_entity.pdbx_description
1 polymer ?
#
loop_
_entity_poly.entity_id
_entity_poly.type
_entity_poly.pdbx_seq_one_letter_code
_entity_poly.pdbx_strand_id
1 'polypeptide(L)'
;RRTRQHLEEFLGIPADHTDEHHAGAFDHDDDLIPVRAPAPGVVLTRNVTPGTVVTPASDLFILADLSSLWAVLSVNEEHLSKLRTGLPVRVRVQAYESEFPGKIVRIGEELDPATRTIQVRVQLDNRSLRLKPEMYATAAIELGGSAPGIFVPQEAAQEVGGQTVVFARRGATDFAVLPVETGRGVEGRLRVLRGLKGGETVVVRGSFVLKSQLLKASLSEE
;
A
#
# COMPACT_ATOMS: atom_id res chain seq x y z
N ARG A 1 -19.55 21.29 44.20
CA ARG A 1 -18.42 20.32 44.03
C ARG A 1 -18.48 19.55 42.72
N ARG A 2 -19.56 18.80 42.41
CA ARG A 2 -19.68 18.02 41.16
C ARG A 2 -19.64 18.88 39.88
N THR A 3 -20.32 20.03 39.89
CA THR A 3 -20.33 21.00 38.77
C THR A 3 -18.97 21.65 38.54
N ARG A 4 -18.24 21.94 39.62
CA ARG A 4 -16.89 22.53 39.59
C ARG A 4 -15.88 21.60 38.92
N GLN A 5 -15.89 20.33 39.31
CA GLN A 5 -15.03 19.33 38.71
C GLN A 5 -15.32 19.14 37.20
N HIS A 6 -16.58 19.17 36.80
CA HIS A 6 -16.94 19.04 35.38
C HIS A 6 -16.51 20.27 34.53
N LEU A 7 -16.60 21.47 35.10
CA LEU A 7 -16.16 22.71 34.45
C LEU A 7 -14.63 22.77 34.30
N GLU A 8 -13.90 22.44 35.36
CA GLU A 8 -12.43 22.52 35.39
C GLU A 8 -11.77 21.37 34.61
N GLU A 9 -12.29 20.14 34.74
CA GLU A 9 -11.64 18.93 34.22
C GLU A 9 -12.01 18.62 32.75
N PHE A 10 -13.23 18.95 32.31
CA PHE A 10 -13.72 18.63 30.96
C PHE A 10 -13.80 19.82 30.01
N LEU A 11 -14.15 21.00 30.52
CA LEU A 11 -14.29 22.21 29.70
C LEU A 11 -13.08 23.14 29.80
N GLY A 12 -12.16 22.89 30.74
CA GLY A 12 -10.97 23.72 30.95
C GLY A 12 -11.29 25.15 31.39
N ILE A 13 -12.43 25.34 32.05
CA ILE A 13 -12.88 26.63 32.57
C ILE A 13 -12.50 26.70 34.06
N PRO A 14 -11.65 27.65 34.50
CA PRO A 14 -11.34 27.83 35.91
C PRO A 14 -12.62 28.18 36.68
N ALA A 15 -12.95 27.47 37.75
CA ALA A 15 -14.18 27.76 38.49
C ALA A 15 -14.04 28.90 39.52
N ASP A 16 -12.81 29.42 39.72
CA ASP A 16 -12.58 30.68 40.40
C ASP A 16 -12.14 31.71 39.36
N HIS A 17 -13.05 32.58 38.94
CA HIS A 17 -12.69 33.83 38.32
C HIS A 17 -12.21 34.76 39.45
N THR A 18 -10.90 35.02 39.50
CA THR A 18 -10.33 36.11 40.30
C THR A 18 -9.25 36.76 39.46
N ASP A 19 -9.64 37.43 38.40
CA ASP A 19 -8.75 38.35 37.69
C ASP A 19 -9.32 39.77 37.80
N GLU A 20 -8.38 40.68 38.05
CA GLU A 20 -8.55 41.97 38.68
C GLU A 20 -9.47 42.92 37.91
N HIS A 21 -10.32 43.60 38.67
CA HIS A 21 -11.24 44.62 38.19
C HIS A 21 -10.55 45.70 37.33
N HIS A 22 -10.80 45.68 36.02
CA HIS A 22 -10.77 46.88 35.20
C HIS A 22 -12.18 47.47 35.12
N ALA A 23 -12.47 48.41 36.01
CA ALA A 23 -13.71 49.18 36.02
C ALA A 23 -13.84 50.00 34.71
N GLY A 24 -14.73 49.59 33.81
CA GLY A 24 -15.06 50.42 32.64
C GLY A 24 -15.84 49.77 31.50
N ALA A 25 -15.98 48.44 31.42
CA ALA A 25 -16.77 47.80 30.38
C ALA A 25 -17.92 46.99 31.01
N PHE A 26 -19.13 47.14 30.48
CA PHE A 26 -20.26 46.28 30.81
C PHE A 26 -19.90 44.87 30.36
N ASP A 27 -19.50 44.03 31.30
CA ASP A 27 -19.01 42.68 31.04
C ASP A 27 -20.20 41.76 30.74
N HIS A 28 -20.46 41.53 29.45
CA HIS A 28 -21.43 40.54 28.97
C HIS A 28 -20.75 39.18 28.69
N ASP A 29 -19.46 39.06 28.98
CA ASP A 29 -18.64 37.87 28.69
C ASP A 29 -18.71 36.80 29.80
N ASP A 30 -19.25 37.11 30.98
CA ASP A 30 -19.38 36.18 32.13
C ASP A 30 -20.30 34.96 31.83
N ASP A 31 -21.20 35.07 30.84
CA ASP A 31 -22.10 33.99 30.42
C ASP A 31 -21.58 33.17 29.21
N LEU A 32 -20.35 33.47 28.72
CA LEU A 32 -19.80 32.80 27.54
C LEU A 32 -18.96 31.57 27.91
N ILE A 33 -19.29 30.42 27.31
CA ILE A 33 -18.53 29.17 27.46
C ILE A 33 -17.61 28.98 26.24
N PRO A 34 -16.27 29.08 26.40
CA PRO A 34 -15.36 28.88 25.28
C PRO A 34 -15.29 27.39 24.88
N VAL A 35 -15.60 27.09 23.62
CA VAL A 35 -15.39 25.75 23.05
C VAL A 35 -14.01 25.69 22.43
N ARG A 36 -13.12 24.88 23.00
CA ARG A 36 -11.74 24.69 22.53
C ARG A 36 -11.59 23.41 21.73
N ALA A 37 -10.62 23.39 20.81
CA ALA A 37 -10.25 22.17 20.11
C ALA A 37 -9.69 21.12 21.09
N PRO A 38 -10.20 19.88 21.09
CA PRO A 38 -9.71 18.84 22.00
C PRO A 38 -8.32 18.31 21.62
N ALA A 39 -7.88 18.53 20.37
CA ALA A 39 -6.60 18.10 19.84
C ALA A 39 -6.16 18.99 18.68
N PRO A 40 -4.85 19.06 18.36
CA PRO A 40 -4.37 19.66 17.11
C PRO A 40 -4.95 18.91 15.89
N GLY A 41 -5.34 19.64 14.87
CA GLY A 41 -5.93 19.06 13.66
C GLY A 41 -6.36 20.12 12.66
N VAL A 42 -7.00 19.68 11.58
CA VAL A 42 -7.59 20.54 10.56
C VAL A 42 -9.10 20.53 10.72
N VAL A 43 -9.72 21.71 10.67
CA VAL A 43 -11.18 21.85 10.64
C VAL A 43 -11.68 21.44 9.26
N LEU A 44 -12.34 20.29 9.17
CA LEU A 44 -12.95 19.80 7.93
C LEU A 44 -14.28 20.49 7.65
N THR A 45 -15.07 20.68 8.70
CA THR A 45 -16.41 21.26 8.60
C THR A 45 -16.64 22.23 9.74
N ARG A 46 -17.29 23.36 9.42
CA ARG A 46 -17.79 24.33 10.37
C ARG A 46 -19.30 24.48 10.13
N ASN A 47 -20.10 24.02 11.09
CA ASN A 47 -21.56 24.04 10.99
C ASN A 47 -22.21 25.24 11.68
N VAL A 48 -21.41 26.15 12.23
CA VAL A 48 -21.90 27.28 13.02
C VAL A 48 -21.36 28.61 12.55
N THR A 49 -22.23 29.60 12.50
CA THR A 49 -21.93 31.02 12.23
C THR A 49 -22.48 31.89 13.35
N PRO A 50 -21.98 33.13 13.53
CA PRO A 50 -22.52 34.05 14.52
C PRO A 50 -24.04 34.21 14.37
N GLY A 51 -24.77 34.10 15.48
CA GLY A 51 -26.24 34.13 15.50
C GLY A 51 -26.92 32.76 15.35
N THR A 52 -26.16 31.68 15.16
CA THR A 52 -26.71 30.31 15.16
C THR A 52 -27.02 29.87 16.58
N VAL A 53 -28.26 29.43 16.83
CA VAL A 53 -28.65 28.77 18.09
C VAL A 53 -28.17 27.32 18.04
N VAL A 54 -27.43 26.90 19.06
CA VAL A 54 -26.84 25.55 19.13
C VAL A 54 -27.43 24.79 20.31
N THR A 55 -27.51 23.47 20.17
CA THR A 55 -27.95 22.56 21.25
C THR A 55 -26.79 21.65 21.65
N PRO A 56 -26.83 20.98 22.81
CA PRO A 56 -25.78 20.04 23.22
C PRO A 56 -25.55 18.88 22.23
N ALA A 57 -26.50 18.58 21.35
CA ALA A 57 -26.39 17.57 20.31
C ALA A 57 -25.87 18.11 18.97
N SER A 58 -25.56 19.41 18.88
CA SER A 58 -25.13 20.04 17.63
C SER A 58 -23.63 19.89 17.44
N ASP A 59 -23.23 19.29 16.32
CA ASP A 59 -21.83 19.23 15.90
C ASP A 59 -21.38 20.59 15.38
N LEU A 60 -20.61 21.33 16.18
CA LEU A 60 -20.17 22.69 15.84
C LEU A 60 -19.06 22.67 14.78
N PHE A 61 -18.07 21.80 14.99
CA PHE A 61 -16.87 21.66 14.17
C PHE A 61 -16.49 20.20 14.05
N ILE A 62 -16.03 19.79 12.87
CA ILE A 62 -15.40 18.48 12.65
C ILE A 62 -13.90 18.71 12.52
N LEU A 63 -13.13 18.20 13.48
CA LEU A 63 -11.67 18.23 13.46
C LEU A 63 -11.14 16.86 13.05
N ALA A 64 -10.14 16.85 12.15
CA ALA A 64 -9.44 15.63 11.78
C ALA A 64 -7.92 15.83 11.81
N ASP A 65 -7.22 14.82 12.30
CA ASP A 65 -5.79 14.70 12.07
C ASP A 65 -5.55 14.09 10.68
N LEU A 66 -5.01 14.91 9.77
CA LEU A 66 -4.71 14.51 8.40
C LEU A 66 -3.25 14.05 8.23
N SER A 67 -2.46 13.97 9.30
CA SER A 67 -1.04 13.59 9.25
C SER A 67 -0.83 12.14 8.81
N SER A 68 -1.80 11.26 9.07
CA SER A 68 -1.82 9.88 8.64
C SER A 68 -3.19 9.56 8.07
N LEU A 69 -3.22 9.07 6.83
CA LEU A 69 -4.48 8.69 6.16
C LEU A 69 -4.50 7.18 5.90
N TRP A 70 -5.71 6.65 5.76
CA TRP A 70 -5.93 5.30 5.25
C TRP A 70 -6.46 5.34 3.84
N ALA A 71 -5.78 4.66 2.92
CA ALA A 71 -6.38 4.26 1.66
C ALA A 71 -7.15 2.96 1.86
N VAL A 72 -8.44 2.97 1.52
CA VAL A 72 -9.30 1.78 1.54
C VAL A 72 -9.32 1.20 0.13
N LEU A 73 -8.80 -0.02 -0.02
CA LEU A 73 -8.69 -0.72 -1.29
C LEU A 73 -9.64 -1.91 -1.30
N SER A 74 -10.30 -2.13 -2.43
CA SER A 74 -11.06 -3.36 -2.68
C SER A 74 -10.18 -4.34 -3.43
N VAL A 75 -9.87 -5.49 -2.82
CA VAL A 75 -9.01 -6.53 -3.43
C VAL A 75 -9.84 -7.77 -3.71
N ASN A 76 -9.66 -8.37 -4.89
CA ASN A 76 -10.38 -9.58 -5.30
C ASN A 76 -10.00 -10.80 -4.44
N GLU A 77 -10.97 -11.69 -4.21
CA GLU A 77 -10.82 -12.94 -3.44
C GLU A 77 -9.64 -13.82 -3.92
N GLU A 78 -9.31 -13.83 -5.21
CA GLU A 78 -8.22 -14.63 -5.78
C GLU A 78 -6.84 -14.32 -5.18
N HIS A 79 -6.66 -13.09 -4.69
CA HIS A 79 -5.38 -12.62 -4.13
C HIS A 79 -5.32 -12.74 -2.59
N LEU A 80 -6.43 -13.13 -1.95
CA LEU A 80 -6.53 -13.21 -0.48
C LEU A 80 -5.45 -14.10 0.14
N SER A 81 -5.14 -15.23 -0.51
CA SER A 81 -4.12 -16.18 -0.05
C SER A 81 -2.72 -15.57 0.13
N LYS A 82 -2.41 -14.50 -0.62
CA LYS A 82 -1.11 -13.81 -0.62
C LYS A 82 -1.11 -12.51 0.18
N LEU A 83 -2.29 -11.96 0.50
CA LEU A 83 -2.41 -10.74 1.29
C LEU A 83 -1.97 -10.99 2.73
N ARG A 84 -1.10 -10.12 3.25
CA ARG A 84 -0.64 -10.12 4.65
C ARG A 84 -0.53 -8.68 5.14
N THR A 85 -0.81 -8.48 6.42
CA THR A 85 -0.51 -7.22 7.10
C THR A 85 0.99 -6.96 7.05
N GLY A 86 1.38 -5.70 6.86
CA GLY A 86 2.78 -5.27 6.73
C GLY A 86 3.33 -5.28 5.31
N LEU A 87 2.61 -5.84 4.33
CA LEU A 87 3.04 -5.80 2.92
C LEU A 87 3.20 -4.34 2.44
N PRO A 88 4.26 -4.06 1.66
CA PRO A 88 4.45 -2.75 1.06
C PRO A 88 3.43 -2.53 -0.06
N VAL A 89 2.90 -1.32 -0.11
CA VAL A 89 1.93 -0.87 -1.12
C VAL A 89 2.39 0.46 -1.67
N ARG A 90 2.32 0.62 -2.99
CA ARG A 90 2.53 1.90 -3.66
C ARG A 90 1.19 2.45 -4.09
N VAL A 91 0.82 3.61 -3.55
CA VAL A 91 -0.46 4.27 -3.84
C VAL A 91 -0.22 5.44 -4.77
N ARG A 92 -0.98 5.53 -5.86
CA ARG A 92 -1.01 6.66 -6.79
C ARG A 92 -2.39 7.31 -6.70
N VAL A 93 -2.44 8.62 -6.58
CA VAL A 93 -3.70 9.39 -6.65
C VAL A 93 -3.70 10.18 -7.94
N GLN A 94 -4.88 10.38 -8.54
CA GLN A 94 -4.99 11.07 -9.83
C GLN A 94 -4.46 12.52 -9.79
N ALA A 95 -4.47 13.15 -8.63
CA ALA A 95 -4.01 14.53 -8.44
C ALA A 95 -2.48 14.69 -8.58
N TYR A 96 -1.69 13.62 -8.47
CA TYR A 96 -0.24 13.69 -8.50
C TYR A 96 0.38 12.53 -9.26
N GLU A 97 1.44 12.81 -10.03
CA GLU A 97 2.25 11.78 -10.70
C GLU A 97 3.10 10.94 -9.73
N SER A 98 3.31 11.46 -8.50
CA SER A 98 4.10 10.80 -7.47
C SER A 98 3.39 9.60 -6.85
N GLU A 99 4.16 8.56 -6.54
CA GLU A 99 3.69 7.43 -5.74
C GLU A 99 3.91 7.69 -4.24
N PHE A 100 2.94 7.29 -3.43
CA PHE A 100 2.95 7.40 -1.97
C PHE A 100 3.19 6.00 -1.40
N PRO A 101 4.31 5.78 -0.69
CA PRO A 101 4.57 4.51 -0.04
C PRO A 101 3.61 4.31 1.13
N GLY A 102 3.06 3.12 1.24
CA GLY A 102 2.18 2.72 2.32
C GLY A 102 2.39 1.27 2.72
N LYS A 103 1.70 0.86 3.79
CA LYS A 103 1.71 -0.53 4.27
C LYS A 103 0.31 -0.98 4.61
N ILE A 104 0.00 -2.24 4.33
CA ILE A 104 -1.26 -2.85 4.77
C ILE A 104 -1.27 -2.90 6.30
N VAL A 105 -2.25 -2.27 6.92
CA VAL A 105 -2.42 -2.29 8.39
C VAL A 105 -3.60 -3.16 8.82
N ARG A 106 -4.59 -3.34 7.94
CA ARG A 106 -5.73 -4.19 8.23
C ARG A 106 -6.28 -4.80 6.94
N ILE A 107 -6.67 -6.06 7.04
CA ILE A 107 -7.45 -6.77 6.03
C ILE A 107 -8.83 -6.98 6.65
N GLY A 108 -9.90 -6.80 5.88
CA GLY A 108 -11.27 -7.04 6.30
C GLY A 108 -11.48 -8.50 6.69
N GLU A 109 -12.54 -8.75 7.44
CA GLU A 109 -12.91 -10.09 7.91
C GLU A 109 -14.00 -10.73 7.05
N GLU A 110 -14.69 -9.91 6.24
CA GLU A 110 -15.80 -10.31 5.39
C GLU A 110 -15.58 -9.81 3.96
N LEU A 111 -16.03 -10.61 2.98
CA LEU A 111 -16.07 -10.20 1.58
C LEU A 111 -17.40 -9.54 1.27
N ASP A 112 -17.37 -8.50 0.45
CA ASP A 112 -18.56 -7.96 -0.17
C ASP A 112 -19.08 -8.99 -1.21
N PRO A 113 -20.27 -9.58 -1.00
CA PRO A 113 -20.81 -10.62 -1.88
C PRO A 113 -21.19 -10.11 -3.27
N ALA A 114 -21.44 -8.80 -3.42
CA ALA A 114 -21.81 -8.21 -4.70
C ALA A 114 -20.59 -8.06 -5.63
N THR A 115 -19.44 -7.68 -5.06
CA THR A 115 -18.21 -7.42 -5.82
C THR A 115 -17.18 -8.55 -5.71
N ARG A 116 -17.38 -9.50 -4.79
CA ARG A 116 -16.39 -10.52 -4.39
C ARG A 116 -15.03 -9.93 -4.04
N THR A 117 -15.05 -8.79 -3.36
CA THR A 117 -13.85 -8.10 -2.89
C THR A 117 -13.78 -8.04 -1.39
N ILE A 118 -12.57 -7.98 -0.86
CA ILE A 118 -12.29 -7.74 0.55
C ILE A 118 -11.70 -6.34 0.70
N GLN A 119 -12.12 -5.62 1.74
CA GLN A 119 -11.55 -4.30 2.03
C GLN A 119 -10.18 -4.44 2.69
N VAL A 120 -9.20 -3.71 2.20
CA VAL A 120 -7.84 -3.65 2.76
C VAL A 120 -7.52 -2.19 3.08
N ARG A 121 -7.09 -1.93 4.32
CA ARG A 121 -6.66 -0.60 4.75
C ARG A 121 -5.15 -0.50 4.66
N VAL A 122 -4.69 0.52 3.94
CA VAL A 122 -3.29 0.86 3.76
C VAL A 122 -3.02 2.19 4.44
N GLN A 123 -2.07 2.21 5.37
CA GLN A 123 -1.65 3.45 6.03
C GLN A 123 -0.66 4.20 5.16
N LEU A 124 -0.90 5.51 5.01
CA LEU A 124 -0.11 6.46 4.26
C LEU A 124 0.34 7.59 5.18
N ASP A 125 1.63 7.93 5.11
CA ASP A 125 2.15 9.15 5.73
C ASP A 125 1.72 10.36 4.89
N ASN A 126 1.05 11.31 5.54
CA ASN A 126 0.58 12.55 4.95
C ASN A 126 1.02 13.77 5.77
N ARG A 127 2.22 13.75 6.36
CA ARG A 127 2.81 14.92 7.05
C ARG A 127 2.93 16.17 6.16
N SER A 128 3.04 15.99 4.85
CA SER A 128 3.05 17.09 3.88
C SER A 128 1.66 17.64 3.54
N LEU A 129 0.59 17.01 4.08
CA LEU A 129 -0.81 17.39 3.90
C LEU A 129 -1.27 17.48 2.43
N ARG A 130 -0.55 16.80 1.53
CA ARG A 130 -0.80 16.76 0.09
C ARG A 130 -1.99 15.88 -0.26
N LEU A 131 -2.15 14.76 0.44
CA LEU A 131 -3.30 13.88 0.28
C LEU A 131 -4.48 14.48 1.04
N LYS A 132 -5.64 14.48 0.40
CA LYS A 132 -6.92 14.86 1.01
C LYS A 132 -7.82 13.62 1.12
N PRO A 133 -8.69 13.56 2.13
CA PRO A 133 -9.77 12.57 2.17
C PRO A 133 -10.60 12.60 0.89
N GLU A 134 -11.29 11.49 0.59
CA GLU A 134 -12.13 11.31 -0.61
C GLU A 134 -11.41 11.39 -1.96
N MET A 135 -10.07 11.50 -1.98
CA MET A 135 -9.31 11.36 -3.23
C MET A 135 -9.35 9.93 -3.75
N TYR A 136 -9.59 9.77 -5.05
CA TYR A 136 -9.44 8.49 -5.73
C TYR A 136 -7.97 8.08 -5.80
N ALA A 137 -7.73 6.82 -5.42
CA ALA A 137 -6.42 6.24 -5.37
C ALA A 137 -6.40 4.87 -6.06
N THR A 138 -5.34 4.61 -6.81
CA THR A 138 -5.00 3.27 -7.31
C THR A 138 -3.79 2.77 -6.54
N ALA A 139 -3.73 1.48 -6.24
CA ALA A 139 -2.65 0.91 -5.46
C ALA A 139 -2.06 -0.33 -6.12
N ALA A 140 -0.73 -0.44 -6.06
CA ALA A 140 0.02 -1.63 -6.42
C ALA A 140 0.52 -2.31 -5.13
N ILE A 141 0.03 -3.52 -4.86
CA ILE A 141 0.44 -4.32 -3.71
C ILE A 141 1.48 -5.33 -4.16
N GLU A 142 2.64 -5.35 -3.52
CA GLU A 142 3.66 -6.35 -3.81
C GLU A 142 3.33 -7.65 -3.07
N LEU A 143 2.64 -8.58 -3.76
CA LEU A 143 2.15 -9.83 -3.17
C LEU A 143 3.23 -10.90 -2.94
N GLY A 144 4.51 -10.53 -2.82
CA GLY A 144 5.61 -11.45 -2.50
C GLY A 144 5.62 -12.68 -3.40
N GLY A 145 5.62 -12.46 -4.72
CA GLY A 145 5.39 -13.48 -5.73
C GLY A 145 6.65 -14.12 -6.26
N SER A 146 7.61 -14.49 -5.43
CA SER A 146 8.63 -15.44 -5.85
C SER A 146 9.23 -16.11 -4.63
N ALA A 147 8.80 -17.34 -4.35
CA ALA A 147 9.58 -18.18 -3.45
C ALA A 147 11.03 -18.19 -3.96
N PRO A 148 12.04 -18.06 -3.07
CA PRO A 148 13.43 -18.07 -3.49
C PRO A 148 13.68 -19.25 -4.42
N GLY A 149 14.30 -18.96 -5.55
CA GLY A 149 14.39 -19.89 -6.66
C GLY A 149 15.21 -19.30 -7.79
N ILE A 150 15.62 -20.16 -8.71
CA ILE A 150 16.40 -19.75 -9.87
C ILE A 150 15.42 -19.33 -10.96
N PHE A 151 15.63 -18.15 -11.53
CA PHE A 151 14.81 -17.60 -12.60
C PHE A 151 15.65 -17.38 -13.83
N VAL A 152 15.10 -17.76 -14.98
CA VAL A 152 15.70 -17.48 -16.29
C VAL A 152 14.70 -16.70 -17.14
N PRO A 153 15.14 -15.79 -18.02
CA PRO A 153 14.26 -15.19 -19.02
C PRO A 153 13.57 -16.28 -19.85
N GLN A 154 12.28 -16.12 -20.16
CA GLN A 154 11.54 -17.11 -20.94
C GLN A 154 12.20 -17.40 -22.30
N GLU A 155 12.83 -16.39 -22.91
CA GLU A 155 13.58 -16.48 -24.18
C GLU A 155 14.80 -17.43 -24.12
N ALA A 156 15.35 -17.66 -22.92
CA ALA A 156 16.51 -18.55 -22.73
C ALA A 156 16.12 -20.04 -22.75
N ALA A 157 14.86 -20.36 -22.47
CA ALA A 157 14.35 -21.72 -22.49
C ALA A 157 14.02 -22.13 -23.93
N GLN A 158 14.50 -23.29 -24.36
CA GLN A 158 14.26 -23.86 -25.67
C GLN A 158 13.68 -25.27 -25.51
N GLU A 159 12.84 -25.70 -26.44
CA GLU A 159 12.32 -27.07 -26.44
C GLU A 159 13.14 -27.94 -27.40
N VAL A 160 13.73 -29.03 -26.92
CA VAL A 160 14.50 -30.00 -27.71
C VAL A 160 14.00 -31.39 -27.36
N GLY A 161 13.51 -32.14 -28.35
CA GLY A 161 13.00 -33.50 -28.14
C GLY A 161 11.86 -33.59 -27.11
N GLY A 162 11.02 -32.57 -27.00
CA GLY A 162 9.93 -32.50 -26.02
C GLY A 162 10.36 -32.15 -24.59
N GLN A 163 11.65 -31.87 -24.36
CA GLN A 163 12.17 -31.40 -23.07
C GLN A 163 12.53 -29.92 -23.14
N THR A 164 12.26 -29.19 -22.06
CA THR A 164 12.74 -27.81 -21.92
C THR A 164 14.22 -27.83 -21.53
N VAL A 165 15.05 -27.15 -22.30
CA VAL A 165 16.50 -27.05 -22.11
C VAL A 165 16.93 -25.59 -22.07
N VAL A 166 18.02 -25.31 -21.35
CA VAL A 166 18.73 -24.03 -21.40
C VAL A 166 20.19 -24.28 -21.78
N PHE A 167 20.79 -23.34 -22.50
CA PHE A 167 22.21 -23.42 -22.86
C PHE A 167 23.03 -22.65 -21.83
N ALA A 168 23.87 -23.34 -21.07
CA ALA A 168 24.78 -22.74 -20.11
C ALA A 168 26.16 -22.55 -20.73
N ARG A 169 26.72 -21.35 -20.59
CA ARG A 169 28.07 -21.05 -21.07
C ARG A 169 29.11 -21.66 -20.14
N ARG A 170 30.00 -22.51 -20.69
CA ARG A 170 31.13 -23.12 -19.96
C ARG A 170 32.49 -22.53 -20.35
N GLY A 171 32.58 -21.94 -21.54
CA GLY A 171 33.79 -21.31 -22.06
C GLY A 171 33.50 -20.15 -23.01
N ALA A 172 34.51 -19.72 -23.77
CA ALA A 172 34.34 -18.64 -24.75
C ALA A 172 33.32 -19.03 -25.84
N THR A 173 33.42 -20.27 -26.33
CA THR A 173 32.62 -20.86 -27.40
C THR A 173 31.93 -22.17 -27.00
N ASP A 174 32.13 -22.63 -25.76
CA ASP A 174 31.59 -23.91 -25.28
C ASP A 174 30.30 -23.71 -24.49
N PHE A 175 29.26 -24.44 -24.91
CA PHE A 175 27.93 -24.39 -24.33
C PHE A 175 27.47 -25.79 -23.93
N ALA A 176 26.99 -25.92 -22.70
CA ALA A 176 26.36 -27.14 -22.21
C ALA A 176 24.85 -27.04 -22.39
N VAL A 177 24.24 -28.11 -22.90
CA VAL A 177 22.78 -28.27 -22.94
C VAL A 177 22.33 -28.81 -21.60
N LEU A 178 21.54 -28.02 -20.86
CA LEU A 178 21.03 -28.42 -19.55
C LEU A 178 19.51 -28.59 -19.64
N PRO A 179 18.98 -29.82 -19.47
CA PRO A 179 17.54 -30.01 -19.31
C PRO A 179 17.08 -29.40 -17.99
N VAL A 180 15.97 -28.66 -18.04
CA VAL A 180 15.41 -27.97 -16.88
C VAL A 180 13.94 -28.30 -16.70
N GLU A 181 13.55 -28.47 -15.45
CA GLU A 181 12.14 -28.52 -15.07
C GLU A 181 11.71 -27.10 -14.71
N THR A 182 10.69 -26.58 -15.40
CA THR A 182 10.18 -25.22 -15.19
C THR A 182 8.86 -25.21 -14.43
N GLY A 183 8.69 -24.25 -13.54
CA GLY A 183 7.43 -23.95 -12.87
C GLY A 183 6.77 -22.67 -13.39
N ARG A 184 5.74 -22.19 -12.68
CA ARG A 184 5.02 -20.96 -13.02
C ARG A 184 5.97 -19.75 -13.04
N GLY A 185 5.98 -19.04 -14.16
CA GLY A 185 6.75 -17.83 -14.36
C GLY A 185 6.10 -16.56 -13.77
N VAL A 186 6.90 -15.51 -13.63
CA VAL A 186 6.50 -14.18 -13.14
C VAL A 186 7.24 -13.13 -13.96
N GLU A 187 6.53 -12.11 -14.46
CA GLU A 187 7.10 -10.96 -15.19
C GLU A 187 8.06 -11.36 -16.33
N GLY A 188 7.66 -12.30 -17.20
CA GLY A 188 8.45 -12.73 -18.36
C GLY A 188 9.67 -13.62 -18.02
N ARG A 189 9.78 -14.05 -16.75
CA ARG A 189 10.80 -15.02 -16.30
C ARG A 189 10.15 -16.35 -15.97
N LEU A 190 10.81 -17.44 -16.34
CA LEU A 190 10.43 -18.79 -15.94
C LEU A 190 11.18 -19.18 -14.67
N ARG A 191 10.46 -19.80 -13.73
CA ARG A 191 11.06 -20.39 -12.54
C ARG A 191 11.65 -21.74 -12.92
N VAL A 192 12.92 -21.96 -12.60
CA VAL A 192 13.57 -23.27 -12.73
C VAL A 192 13.44 -24.01 -11.39
N LEU A 193 12.80 -25.18 -11.42
CA LEU A 193 12.63 -26.07 -10.28
C LEU A 193 13.84 -27.01 -10.13
N ARG A 194 14.36 -27.52 -11.25
CA ARG A 194 15.53 -28.41 -11.31
C ARG A 194 16.32 -28.19 -12.60
N GLY A 195 17.60 -28.59 -12.58
CA GLY A 195 18.47 -28.63 -13.77
C GLY A 195 19.42 -27.44 -13.92
N LEU A 196 19.29 -26.40 -13.08
CA LEU A 196 20.19 -25.24 -13.07
C LEU A 196 20.65 -24.93 -11.65
N LYS A 197 21.91 -24.50 -11.49
CA LYS A 197 22.47 -24.04 -10.21
C LYS A 197 22.61 -22.52 -10.19
N GLY A 198 22.54 -21.94 -8.99
CA GLY A 198 22.77 -20.50 -8.81
C GLY A 198 24.18 -20.12 -9.26
N GLY A 199 24.30 -19.05 -10.06
CA GLY A 199 25.58 -18.54 -10.59
C GLY A 199 25.94 -19.03 -12.00
N GLU A 200 25.14 -19.92 -12.61
CA GLU A 200 25.38 -20.34 -14.00
C GLU A 200 24.95 -19.26 -15.00
N THR A 201 25.80 -18.99 -16.00
CA THR A 201 25.50 -18.04 -17.07
C THR A 201 24.74 -18.74 -18.19
N VAL A 202 23.50 -18.33 -18.43
CA VAL A 202 22.64 -18.90 -19.48
C VAL A 202 22.58 -18.00 -20.72
N VAL A 203 22.50 -18.62 -21.89
CA VAL A 203 22.36 -17.90 -23.17
C VAL A 203 20.90 -17.51 -23.37
N VAL A 204 20.65 -16.20 -23.43
CA VAL A 204 19.32 -15.64 -23.70
C VAL A 204 19.16 -15.39 -25.19
N ARG A 205 19.98 -14.50 -25.76
CA ARG A 205 19.98 -14.21 -27.20
C ARG A 205 20.83 -15.23 -27.95
N GLY A 206 20.28 -15.79 -29.03
CA GLY A 206 20.96 -16.81 -29.83
C GLY A 206 20.76 -18.25 -29.36
N SER A 207 19.94 -18.47 -28.32
CA SER A 207 19.55 -19.81 -27.84
C SER A 207 18.94 -20.69 -28.96
N PHE A 208 18.15 -20.09 -29.85
CA PHE A 208 17.59 -20.76 -31.04
C PHE A 208 18.65 -21.23 -32.04
N VAL A 209 19.72 -20.44 -32.23
CA VAL A 209 20.83 -20.80 -33.13
C VAL A 209 21.58 -22.00 -32.56
N LEU A 210 21.83 -22.02 -31.25
CA LEU A 210 22.45 -23.17 -30.57
C LEU A 210 21.57 -24.43 -30.68
N LYS A 211 20.25 -24.29 -30.53
CA LYS A 211 19.31 -25.40 -30.78
C LYS A 211 19.41 -25.92 -32.22
N SER A 212 19.49 -25.04 -33.20
CA SER A 212 19.59 -25.44 -34.61
C SER A 212 20.90 -26.17 -34.91
N GLN A 213 22.01 -25.75 -34.30
CA GLN A 213 23.31 -26.43 -34.45
C GLN A 213 23.30 -27.81 -33.76
N LEU A 214 22.71 -27.90 -32.57
CA LEU A 214 22.55 -29.17 -31.85
C LEU A 214 21.76 -30.20 -32.69
N LEU A 215 20.63 -29.79 -33.27
CA LEU A 215 19.79 -30.68 -34.09
C LEU A 215 20.52 -31.12 -35.36
N LYS A 216 21.29 -30.23 -36.00
CA LYS A 216 22.12 -30.57 -37.16
C LYS A 216 23.21 -31.58 -36.81
N ALA A 217 23.88 -31.40 -35.67
CA ALA A 217 24.90 -32.34 -35.20
C ALA A 217 24.31 -33.73 -34.94
N SER A 218 23.16 -33.83 -34.27
CA SER A 218 22.50 -35.12 -34.03
C SER A 218 22.01 -35.83 -35.31
N LEU A 219 21.72 -35.07 -36.38
CA LEU A 219 21.30 -35.61 -37.68
C LEU A 219 22.48 -36.04 -38.58
N SER A 220 23.71 -35.68 -38.22
CA SER A 220 24.91 -36.01 -39.00
C SER A 220 25.74 -37.14 -38.37
N GLU A 221 25.33 -37.63 -37.20
CA GLU A 221 25.90 -38.80 -36.51
C GLU A 221 25.08 -40.10 -36.77
N GLU A 222 24.00 -40.02 -37.55
CA GLU A 222 23.17 -41.14 -38.03
C GLU A 222 23.44 -41.45 -39.51
#